data_AF-A0A164LAA3-F1
#
_entry.id   AF-A0A164LAA3-F1
#
_cell.length_a   1.000
_cell.length_b   1.000
_cell.length_c   1.000
_cell.angle_alpha   90.00
_cell.angle_beta   90.00
_cell.angle_gamma   90.00
#
_symmetry.space_group_name_H-M   'P 1'
#
loop_
_entity.id
_entity.type
_entity.pdbx_description
1 polymer ?
#
loop_
_entity_poly.entity_id
_entity_poly.type
_entity_poly.pdbx_seq_one_letter_code
_entity_poly.pdbx_strand_id
1 'polypeptide(L)'
;MPLVTYPVAADGNMRAYVSAWDRDIEWRENTPFTATLRVFDLTRGRSSIKYLFTDDSTGRQWEMFATDMLELLTSRTIDRGQIHGRWQVVKRGANYGLAAVTQPEPNEPA
;
A
#
# COMPACT_ATOMS: atom_id res chain seq x y z
N MET A 1 7.34 8.72 13.51
CA MET A 1 6.96 9.88 12.67
C MET A 1 6.21 9.37 11.46
N PRO A 2 5.15 10.06 10.99
CA PRO A 2 4.45 9.68 9.77
C PRO A 2 5.39 9.75 8.56
N LEU A 3 5.22 8.83 7.61
CA LEU A 3 5.97 8.84 6.37
C LEU A 3 5.47 10.02 5.50
N VAL A 4 6.34 10.97 5.19
CA VAL A 4 5.98 12.20 4.44
C VAL A 4 5.93 11.96 2.93
N THR A 5 6.89 11.21 2.40
CA THR A 5 6.98 10.91 0.96
C THR A 5 7.32 9.45 0.70
N TYR A 6 6.98 8.98 -0.50
CA TYR A 6 7.30 7.64 -0.97
C TYR A 6 7.85 7.65 -2.41
N PRO A 7 8.68 6.65 -2.76
CA PRO A 7 9.31 6.58 -4.07
C PRO A 7 8.34 6.00 -5.12
N VAL A 8 8.33 6.61 -6.29
CA VAL A 8 7.56 6.18 -7.46
C VAL A 8 8.50 6.05 -8.64
N ALA A 9 8.43 4.93 -9.34
CA ALA A 9 9.23 4.70 -10.54
C ALA A 9 8.60 5.36 -11.77
N ALA A 10 9.33 5.42 -12.88
CA ALA A 10 8.88 6.03 -14.14
C ALA A 10 7.59 5.42 -14.72
N ASP A 11 7.26 4.17 -14.36
CA ASP A 11 6.00 3.50 -14.72
C ASP A 11 4.79 3.96 -13.90
N GLY A 12 5.00 4.84 -12.91
CA GLY A 12 3.97 5.36 -12.02
C GLY A 12 3.65 4.46 -10.83
N ASN A 13 4.30 3.30 -10.69
CA ASN A 13 4.10 2.38 -9.58
C ASN A 13 4.99 2.76 -8.38
N MET A 14 4.49 2.52 -7.17
CA MET A 14 5.29 2.70 -5.96
C MET A 14 6.46 1.73 -5.97
N ARG A 15 7.68 2.23 -5.74
CA ARG A 15 8.85 1.36 -5.64
C ARG A 15 9.04 0.85 -4.21
N ALA A 16 8.91 -0.45 -4.03
CA ALA A 16 8.85 -1.02 -2.69
C ALA A 16 10.20 -1.15 -1.98
N TYR A 17 11.31 -0.92 -2.68
CA TYR A 17 12.66 -0.76 -2.15
C TYR A 17 13.47 0.14 -3.08
N VAL A 18 14.20 1.11 -2.52
CA VAL A 18 15.08 2.00 -3.31
C VAL A 18 16.52 1.57 -3.08
N SER A 19 17.20 1.24 -4.18
CA SER A 19 18.61 0.89 -4.26
C SER A 19 19.43 2.06 -4.82
N ALA A 20 20.75 1.99 -4.66
CA ALA A 20 21.67 2.98 -5.25
C ALA A 20 21.69 2.99 -6.79
N TRP A 21 21.11 1.96 -7.42
CA TRP A 21 21.06 1.80 -8.88
C TRP A 21 19.74 2.28 -9.48
N ASP A 22 18.73 2.55 -8.66
CA ASP A 22 17.46 3.07 -9.16
C ASP A 22 17.65 4.47 -9.73
N ARG A 23 17.38 4.60 -11.02
CA ARG A 23 17.30 5.87 -11.73
C ARG A 23 15.84 6.30 -11.78
N ASP A 24 15.61 7.60 -11.93
CA ASP A 24 14.28 8.16 -12.21
C ASP A 24 13.21 7.85 -11.14
N ILE A 25 13.61 7.92 -9.87
CA ILE A 25 12.69 7.86 -8.73
C ILE A 25 12.12 9.26 -8.46
N GLU A 26 10.81 9.39 -8.58
CA GLU A 26 10.05 10.55 -8.13
C GLU A 26 9.59 10.34 -6.69
N TRP A 27 9.85 11.30 -5.81
CA TRP A 27 9.35 11.26 -4.43
C TRP A 27 8.01 11.99 -4.36
N ARG A 28 6.93 11.25 -4.13
CA ARG A 28 5.58 11.80 -4.03
C ARG A 28 5.13 11.95 -2.58
N GLU A 29 4.26 12.93 -2.34
CA GLU A 29 3.63 13.14 -1.04
C GLU A 29 2.76 11.94 -0.66
N ASN A 30 2.90 11.48 0.58
CA ASN A 30 2.16 10.34 1.11
C ASN A 30 0.83 10.77 1.73
N THR A 31 -0.08 11.28 0.91
CA THR A 31 -1.44 11.61 1.35
C THR A 31 -2.35 10.39 1.26
N PRO A 32 -3.18 10.11 2.28
CA PRO A 32 -4.16 9.03 2.22
C PRO A 32 -5.17 9.22 1.07
N PHE A 33 -5.37 8.19 0.27
CA PHE A 33 -6.25 8.21 -0.91
C PHE A 33 -7.31 7.11 -0.86
N THR A 34 -8.45 7.32 -1.52
CA THR A 34 -9.52 6.31 -1.62
C THR A 34 -9.40 5.58 -2.95
N ALA A 35 -9.43 4.25 -2.91
CA ALA A 35 -9.41 3.41 -4.11
C ALA A 35 -10.06 2.05 -3.85
N THR A 36 -10.48 1.40 -4.94
CA THR A 36 -10.81 -0.03 -4.93
C THR A 36 -9.62 -0.80 -5.50
N LEU A 37 -9.03 -1.66 -4.67
CA LEU A 37 -7.85 -2.44 -5.03
C LEU A 37 -8.21 -3.90 -5.15
N ARG A 38 -7.67 -4.57 -6.16
CA ARG A 38 -7.79 -6.01 -6.35
C ARG A 38 -6.47 -6.70 -6.05
N VAL A 39 -6.47 -7.63 -5.10
CA VAL A 39 -5.33 -8.54 -4.89
C VAL A 39 -5.25 -9.51 -6.08
N PHE A 40 -4.07 -9.69 -6.65
CA PHE A 40 -3.90 -10.57 -7.82
C PHE A 40 -2.72 -11.53 -7.71
N ASP A 41 -1.73 -11.26 -6.84
CA ASP A 41 -0.56 -12.11 -6.70
C ASP A 41 0.15 -11.90 -5.35
N LEU A 42 1.21 -12.66 -5.08
CA LEU A 42 2.11 -12.50 -3.95
C LEU A 42 3.57 -12.67 -4.38
N THR A 43 4.46 -11.92 -3.75
CA THR A 43 5.90 -12.05 -3.95
C THR A 43 6.59 -12.41 -2.64
N ARG A 44 7.67 -13.18 -2.74
CA ARG A 44 8.51 -13.57 -1.61
C ARG A 44 9.95 -13.15 -1.86
N GLY A 45 10.41 -12.18 -1.07
CA GLY A 45 11.82 -11.84 -0.98
C GLY A 45 12.55 -12.71 0.04
N ARG A 46 13.84 -12.44 0.25
CA ARG A 46 14.70 -13.16 1.21
C ARG A 46 14.19 -13.06 2.66
N SER A 47 13.54 -11.95 3.02
CA SER A 47 13.11 -11.65 4.40
C SER A 47 11.69 -11.07 4.51
N SER A 48 10.91 -11.08 3.43
CA SER A 48 9.53 -10.58 3.46
C SER A 48 8.64 -11.26 2.43
N ILE A 49 7.35 -11.35 2.76
CA ILE A 49 6.28 -11.69 1.82
C ILE A 49 5.44 -10.44 1.64
N LYS A 50 5.08 -10.15 0.38
CA LYS A 50 4.23 -9.04 0.02
C LYS A 50 3.12 -9.50 -0.89
N TYR A 51 1.95 -8.92 -0.74
CA TYR A 51 0.80 -9.13 -1.61
C TYR A 51 0.75 -8.03 -2.65
N LEU A 52 0.44 -8.41 -3.90
CA LEU A 52 0.35 -7.50 -5.03
C LEU A 52 -1.10 -7.12 -5.29
N PHE A 53 -1.33 -5.82 -5.42
CA PHE A 53 -2.63 -5.21 -5.66
C PHE A 53 -2.59 -4.37 -6.92
N THR A 54 -3.70 -4.34 -7.64
CA THR A 54 -3.93 -3.37 -8.72
C THR A 54 -5.07 -2.43 -8.33
N ASP A 55 -4.91 -1.15 -8.59
CA ASP A 55 -5.99 -0.18 -8.53
C ASP A 55 -6.90 -0.37 -9.74
N ASP A 56 -8.18 -0.66 -9.52
CA ASP A 56 -9.14 -0.93 -10.60
C ASP A 56 -9.38 0.29 -11.50
N SER A 57 -9.15 1.51 -10.98
CA SER A 57 -9.39 2.76 -11.71
C SER A 57 -8.18 3.25 -12.51
N THR A 58 -6.97 3.05 -11.98
CA THR A 58 -5.73 3.58 -12.57
C THR A 58 -4.82 2.52 -13.16
N GLY A 59 -5.03 1.24 -12.85
CA GLY A 59 -4.12 0.14 -13.20
C GLY A 59 -2.80 0.15 -12.44
N ARG A 60 -2.61 1.08 -11.50
CA ARG A 60 -1.38 1.17 -10.70
C ARG A 60 -1.24 -0.01 -9.78
N GLN A 61 -0.01 -0.48 -9.63
CA GLN A 61 0.32 -1.61 -8.78
C GLN A 61 0.85 -1.15 -7.42
N TRP A 62 0.45 -1.90 -6.40
CA TRP A 62 0.82 -1.67 -5.01
C TRP A 62 1.30 -2.97 -4.38
N GLU A 63 2.32 -2.86 -3.53
CA GLU A 63 2.78 -3.97 -2.69
C GLU A 63 2.35 -3.72 -1.25
N MET A 64 1.76 -4.71 -0.59
CA MET A 64 1.37 -4.66 0.82
C MET A 64 2.14 -5.71 1.60
N PHE A 65 2.60 -5.40 2.81
CA PHE A 65 3.25 -6.39 3.65
C PHE A 65 2.24 -7.44 4.15
N ALA A 66 2.68 -8.69 4.33
CA ALA A 66 1.81 -9.75 4.84
C ALA A 66 1.13 -9.43 6.18
N THR A 67 1.78 -8.63 7.05
CA THR A 67 1.19 -8.17 8.31
C THR A 67 0.01 -7.23 8.11
N ASP A 68 0.08 -6.31 7.14
CA ASP A 68 -1.05 -5.43 6.80
C ASP A 68 -2.16 -6.20 6.10
N MET A 69 -1.80 -7.20 5.30
CA MET A 69 -2.79 -8.06 4.65
C MET A 69 -3.59 -8.86 5.69
N LEU A 70 -2.95 -9.36 6.75
CA LEU A 70 -3.64 -10.04 7.83
C LEU A 70 -4.63 -9.11 8.54
N GLU A 71 -4.20 -7.88 8.88
CA GLU A 71 -5.08 -6.87 9.45
C GLU A 71 -6.29 -6.62 8.56
N LEU A 72 -6.05 -6.47 7.25
CA LEU A 72 -7.09 -6.23 6.26
C LEU A 72 -8.09 -7.39 6.14
N LEU A 73 -7.60 -8.64 6.12
CA LEU A 73 -8.43 -9.85 6.13
C LEU A 73 -9.32 -9.94 7.38
N THR A 74 -8.86 -9.39 8.51
CA THR A 74 -9.61 -9.44 9.77
C THR A 74 -10.53 -8.24 10.00
N SER A 75 -10.36 -7.15 9.26
CA SER A 75 -11.04 -5.87 9.52
C SER A 75 -11.90 -5.35 8.37
N ARG A 76 -11.80 -5.93 7.16
CA ARG A 76 -12.50 -5.44 5.97
C ARG A 76 -13.20 -6.57 5.22
N THR A 77 -14.29 -6.22 4.56
CA THR A 77 -14.94 -7.10 3.59
C THR A 77 -14.08 -7.18 2.33
N ILE A 78 -13.85 -8.41 1.86
CA ILE A 78 -13.19 -8.68 0.60
C ILE A 78 -14.19 -9.40 -0.30
N ASP A 79 -14.54 -8.79 -1.42
CA ASP A 79 -15.43 -9.40 -2.41
C ASP A 79 -14.63 -9.80 -3.65
N ARG A 80 -14.47 -11.10 -3.88
CA ARG A 80 -13.72 -11.65 -5.03
C ARG A 80 -12.33 -11.03 -5.20
N GLY A 81 -11.64 -10.76 -4.08
CA GLY A 81 -10.31 -10.16 -4.05
C GLY A 81 -10.30 -8.63 -4.19
N GLN A 82 -11.45 -7.97 -4.32
CA GLN A 82 -11.57 -6.52 -4.32
C GLN A 82 -11.82 -5.99 -2.91
N ILE A 83 -11.12 -4.90 -2.58
CA ILE A 83 -11.28 -4.18 -1.33
C ILE A 83 -11.40 -2.70 -1.64
N HIS A 84 -12.53 -2.13 -1.24
CA HIS A 84 -12.72 -0.68 -1.24
C HIS A 84 -12.24 -0.10 0.09
N GLY A 85 -11.47 0.97 0.04
CA GLY A 85 -10.98 1.59 1.26
C GLY A 85 -10.16 2.85 1.04
N ARG A 86 -9.66 3.35 2.16
CA ARG A 86 -8.68 4.43 2.19
C ARG A 86 -7.30 3.85 2.49
N TRP A 87 -6.31 4.27 1.73
CA TRP A 87 -4.99 3.66 1.67
C TRP A 87 -3.91 4.71 1.87
N GLN A 88 -2.77 4.29 2.42
CA GLN A 88 -1.58 5.11 2.55
C GLN A 88 -0.32 4.25 2.44
N VAL A 89 0.79 4.86 2.02
CA VAL A 89 2.09 4.17 2.02
C VAL A 89 2.66 4.17 3.43
N VAL A 90 3.24 3.03 3.83
CA VAL A 90 3.96 2.82 5.07
C VAL A 90 5.37 2.33 4.77
N LYS A 91 6.30 2.61 5.68
CA LYS A 91 7.70 2.17 5.58
C LYS A 91 8.03 1.23 6.73
N ARG A 92 8.65 0.08 6.41
CA ARG A 92 9.17 -0.89 7.39
C ARG A 92 10.61 -1.24 7.05
N GLY A 93 11.54 -0.78 7.89
CA GLY A 93 12.97 -0.84 7.60
C GLY A 93 13.29 -0.08 6.31
N ALA A 94 13.89 -0.78 5.34
CA ALA A 94 14.21 -0.22 4.03
C ALA A 94 13.08 -0.35 2.98
N ASN A 95 11.99 -1.04 3.31
CA ASN A 95 10.92 -1.32 2.35
C ASN A 95 9.73 -0.39 2.52
N TYR A 96 9.06 -0.10 1.41
CA TYR A 96 7.79 0.60 1.32
C TYR A 96 6.68 -0.42 1.00
N GLY A 97 5.48 -0.15 1.49
CA GLY A 97 4.28 -0.94 1.23
C GLY A 97 3.02 -0.13 1.46
N LEU A 98 1.88 -0.63 1.00
CA LEU A 98 0.57 -0.03 1.21
C LEU A 98 -0.08 -0.58 2.48
N ALA A 99 -0.82 0.25 3.20
CA ALA A 99 -1.67 -0.18 4.31
C ALA A 99 -3.04 0.50 4.24
N ALA A 100 -4.05 -0.16 4.82
CA ALA A 100 -5.36 0.46 5.02
C ALA A 100 -5.25 1.55 6.10
N VAL A 101 -6.01 2.63 5.92
CA VAL A 101 -6.17 3.67 6.94
C VAL A 101 -7.40 3.35 7.76
N THR A 102 -7.19 3.03 9.03
CA THR A 102 -8.27 3.03 10.03
C THR A 102 -8.59 4.49 10.31
N GLN A 103 -9.74 4.99 9.85
CA GLN A 103 -10.25 6.21 10.47
C GLN A 103 -10.56 5.88 11.93
N PRO A 104 -10.19 6.73 12.92
CA PRO A 104 -10.90 6.69 14.18
C PRO A 104 -12.39 6.96 13.86
N GLU A 105 -13.27 6.10 14.35
CA GLU A 105 -14.71 6.37 14.39
C GLU A 105 -14.92 7.83 14.86
N PRO A 106 -15.79 8.62 14.23
CA PRO A 106 -16.15 9.91 14.80
C PRO A 106 -16.69 9.64 16.21
N ASN A 107 -16.01 10.16 17.23
CA ASN A 107 -16.52 10.15 18.60
C ASN A 107 -17.95 10.69 18.56
N GLU A 108 -18.93 9.82 18.81
CA GLU A 108 -20.29 10.25 19.08
C GLU A 108 -20.25 11.20 20.29
N PRO A 109 -20.78 12.43 20.17
CA PRO A 109 -21.01 13.23 21.37
C PRO A 109 -22.06 12.51 22.21
N ALA A 110 -21.69 12.18 23.44
CA ALA A 110 -22.58 11.71 24.50
C ALA A 110 -23.66 12.74 24.84
#